data_AF-E9T0A8-F1
#
_entry.id   AF-E9T0A8-F1
#
_cell.length_a   1.000
_cell.length_b   1.000
_cell.length_c   1.000
_cell.angle_alpha   90.00
_cell.angle_beta   90.00
_cell.angle_gamma   90.00
#
_symmetry.space_group_name_H-M   'P 1'
#
loop_
_entity.id
_entity.type
_entity.pdbx_description
1 polymer ?
#
loop_
_entity_poly.entity_id
_entity_poly.type
_entity_poly.pdbx_seq_one_letter_code
_entity_poly.pdbx_strand_id
1 'polypeptide(L)'
;MTELIRQYAIRLPDGNLLAEPEHAPTWRRLLSSAPEPRTAVFDDEDAAARALEQMRETARLFGVTNLGAYVVPRVVAVGPWGDVDITPSIDAVERHANGAT
;
A
#
# COMPACT_ATOMS: atom_id res chain seq x y z
N MET A 1 18.45 3.73 -15.73
CA MET A 1 17.16 3.59 -16.42
C MET A 1 16.13 3.42 -15.32
N THR A 2 15.18 4.35 -15.18
CA THR A 2 14.15 4.30 -14.12
C THR A 2 13.03 3.40 -14.61
N GLU A 3 12.69 2.38 -13.85
CA GLU A 3 11.60 1.47 -14.18
C GLU A 3 10.33 1.90 -13.45
N LEU A 4 9.22 1.94 -14.17
CA LEU A 4 7.91 2.26 -13.62
C LEU A 4 7.20 0.94 -13.34
N ILE A 5 7.06 0.59 -12.07
CA ILE A 5 6.38 -0.63 -11.66
C ILE A 5 4.99 -0.24 -11.15
N ARG A 6 3.97 -0.90 -11.71
CA ARG A 6 2.62 -0.81 -11.18
C ARG A 6 2.47 -1.84 -10.07
N GLN A 7 2.06 -1.38 -8.91
CA GLN A 7 1.80 -2.18 -7.73
C GLN A 7 0.38 -1.88 -7.24
N TYR A 8 -0.09 -2.69 -6.30
CA TYR A 8 -1.36 -2.53 -5.65
C TYR A 8 -1.16 -2.48 -4.14
N ALA A 9 -1.94 -1.66 -3.46
CA ALA A 9 -1.94 -1.56 -2.00
C ALA A 9 -3.39 -1.63 -1.51
N ILE A 10 -3.55 -1.94 -0.22
CA ILE A 10 -4.87 -1.94 0.41
C ILE A 10 -5.03 -0.62 1.17
N ARG A 11 -6.04 0.17 0.82
CA ARG A 11 -6.41 1.39 1.53
C ARG A 11 -7.44 1.07 2.60
N LEU A 12 -7.17 1.51 3.82
CA LEU A 12 -8.03 1.39 4.99
C LEU A 12 -9.10 2.49 5.00
N PRO A 13 -10.21 2.32 5.74
CA PRO A 13 -11.27 3.32 5.84
C PRO A 13 -10.79 4.66 6.40
N ASP A 14 -9.77 4.65 7.28
CA ASP A 14 -9.13 5.85 7.84
C ASP A 14 -8.29 6.63 6.80
N GLY A 15 -8.21 6.15 5.56
CA GLY A 15 -7.42 6.75 4.48
C GLY A 15 -5.94 6.36 4.49
N ASN A 16 -5.48 5.63 5.50
CA ASN A 16 -4.12 5.09 5.54
C ASN A 16 -3.99 3.85 4.65
N LEU A 17 -2.78 3.58 4.16
CA LEU A 17 -2.48 2.32 3.48
C LEU A 17 -2.13 1.24 4.51
N LEU A 18 -2.48 0.00 4.22
CA LEU A 18 -2.15 -1.14 5.07
C LEU A 18 -0.63 -1.25 5.21
N ALA A 19 -0.15 -1.33 6.45
CA ALA A 19 1.26 -1.57 6.73
C ALA A 19 1.59 -3.06 6.61
N GLU A 20 2.79 -3.39 6.13
CA GLU A 20 3.34 -4.73 6.23
C GLU A 20 3.44 -5.14 7.70
N PRO A 21 3.08 -6.38 8.05
CA PRO A 21 3.32 -6.88 9.39
C PRO A 21 4.83 -6.85 9.67
N GLU A 22 5.22 -6.19 10.76
CA GLU A 22 6.62 -6.03 11.17
C GLU A 22 7.26 -7.39 11.51
N HIS A 23 7.82 -8.10 10.53
CA HIS A 23 8.65 -9.28 10.78
C HIS A 23 10.09 -8.85 11.13
N ALA A 24 10.29 -8.23 12.29
CA ALA A 24 11.65 -7.97 12.81
C ALA A 24 11.89 -8.73 14.11
N PRO A 25 12.94 -9.59 14.19
CA PRO A 25 13.30 -10.26 15.44
C PRO A 25 13.72 -9.24 16.49
N THR A 26 13.20 -9.42 17.70
CA THR A 26 13.10 -8.45 18.81
C THR A 26 14.43 -7.85 19.28
N TRP A 27 15.58 -8.45 18.93
CA TRP A 27 16.91 -8.05 19.40
C TRP A 27 17.55 -6.91 18.58
N ARG A 28 17.12 -6.67 17.33
CA ARG A 28 17.59 -5.51 16.53
C ARG A 28 16.87 -4.19 16.85
N ARG A 29 15.76 -4.24 17.60
CA ARG A 29 14.88 -3.09 17.91
C ARG A 29 15.47 -2.13 18.95
N LEU A 30 16.54 -2.52 19.65
CA LEU A 30 17.20 -1.70 20.68
C LEU A 30 18.26 -0.72 20.12
N LEU A 31 18.63 -0.84 18.85
CA LEU A 31 19.77 -0.10 18.27
C LEU A 31 19.42 0.84 17.11
N SER A 32 18.17 0.82 16.64
CA SER A 32 17.74 1.62 15.48
C SER A 32 16.44 2.34 15.77
N SER A 33 16.41 3.65 15.46
CA SER A 33 15.18 4.43 15.33
C SER A 33 14.09 3.59 14.67
N ALA A 34 12.90 3.58 15.27
CA ALA A 34 11.77 2.73 14.89
C ALA A 34 11.63 2.62 13.36
N PRO A 35 11.54 1.40 12.79
CA PRO A 35 11.33 1.26 11.37
C PRO A 35 10.01 1.95 11.03
N GLU A 36 10.05 2.88 10.07
CA GLU A 36 8.82 3.50 9.55
C GLU A 36 7.91 2.37 9.02
N PRO A 37 6.59 2.40 9.33
CA PRO A 37 5.68 1.36 8.89
C PRO A 37 5.69 1.29 7.37
N ARG A 38 6.29 0.24 6.82
CA ARG A 38 6.32 -0.01 5.37
C ARG A 38 4.94 -0.40 4.91
N THR A 39 4.52 0.14 3.77
CA THR A 39 3.21 -0.19 3.18
C THR A 39 3.23 -1.57 2.56
N ALA A 40 2.23 -2.40 2.85
CA ALA A 40 2.01 -3.67 2.18
C ALA A 40 1.66 -3.45 0.71
N VAL A 41 2.56 -3.87 -0.17
CA VAL A 41 2.41 -3.78 -1.62
C VAL A 41 2.30 -5.17 -2.24
N PHE A 42 1.58 -5.24 -3.35
CA PHE A 42 1.36 -6.44 -4.14
C PHE A 42 1.70 -6.13 -5.59
N ASP A 43 2.36 -7.05 -6.29
CA ASP A 43 2.69 -6.88 -7.71
C ASP A 43 1.47 -7.02 -8.63
N ASP A 44 0.38 -7.60 -8.12
CA ASP A 44 -0.82 -7.94 -8.90
C ASP A 44 -2.12 -7.58 -8.15
N GLU A 45 -3.14 -7.18 -8.90
CA GLU A 45 -4.43 -6.74 -8.36
C GLU A 45 -5.19 -7.90 -7.73
N ASP A 46 -5.19 -9.09 -8.35
CA ASP A 46 -5.83 -10.29 -7.81
C ASP A 46 -5.15 -10.72 -6.50
N ALA A 47 -3.82 -10.56 -6.41
CA ALA A 47 -3.10 -10.84 -5.17
C ALA A 47 -3.54 -9.90 -4.03
N ALA A 48 -3.66 -8.60 -4.31
CA ALA A 48 -4.16 -7.63 -3.35
C ALA A 48 -5.63 -7.88 -2.97
N ALA A 49 -6.47 -8.26 -3.94
CA ALA A 49 -7.88 -8.57 -3.71
C ALA A 49 -8.05 -9.82 -2.83
N ARG A 50 -7.28 -10.88 -3.07
CA ARG A 50 -7.28 -12.09 -2.23
C ARG A 50 -6.80 -11.80 -0.81
N ALA A 51 -5.78 -10.97 -0.64
CA ALA A 51 -5.32 -10.54 0.68
C ALA A 51 -6.40 -9.75 1.42
N LEU A 52 -7.07 -8.81 0.74
CA LEU A 52 -8.19 -8.07 1.29
C LEU A 52 -9.38 -8.98 1.67
N GLU A 53 -9.66 -10.01 0.87
CA GLU A 53 -10.69 -10.99 1.18
C GLU A 53 -10.35 -11.79 2.45
N GLN A 54 -9.13 -12.30 2.58
CA GLN A 54 -8.67 -12.99 3.80
C GLN A 54 -8.74 -12.09 5.04
N MET A 55 -8.41 -10.80 4.89
CA MET A 55 -8.56 -9.84 5.98
C MET A 55 -10.03 -9.67 6.38
N ARG A 56 -10.95 -9.59 5.41
CA ARG A 56 -12.39 -9.50 5.67
C ARG A 56 -12.92 -10.75 6.36
N GLU A 57 -12.49 -11.93 5.94
CA GLU A 57 -12.85 -13.19 6.59
C GLU A 57 -12.35 -13.23 8.03
N THR A 58 -11.09 -12.85 8.27
CA THR A 58 -10.51 -12.78 9.61
C THR A 58 -11.28 -11.78 10.47
N ALA A 59 -11.57 -10.58 9.94
CA ALA A 59 -12.31 -9.55 10.66
C ALA A 59 -13.73 -9.99 11.04
N ARG A 60 -14.39 -10.78 10.18
CA ARG A 60 -15.70 -11.38 10.49
C ARG A 60 -15.64 -12.32 11.68
N LEU A 61 -14.54 -13.06 11.88
CA LEU A 61 -14.35 -13.89 13.07
C LEU A 61 -14.34 -13.07 14.37
N PHE A 62 -13.93 -11.81 14.30
CA PHE A 62 -13.93 -10.87 15.42
C PHE A 62 -15.18 -9.97 15.47
N GLY A 63 -16.21 -10.27 14.66
CA GLY A 63 -17.48 -9.53 14.64
C GLY A 63 -17.48 -8.24 13.81
N VAL A 64 -16.40 -7.96 13.07
CA VAL A 64 -16.33 -6.81 12.16
C VAL A 64 -16.88 -7.22 10.79
N THR A 65 -18.06 -6.70 10.45
CA THR A 65 -18.78 -7.07 9.23
C THR A 65 -18.48 -6.18 8.03
N ASN A 66 -17.95 -4.97 8.26
CA ASN A 66 -17.55 -4.04 7.21
C ASN A 66 -16.19 -3.41 7.54
N LEU A 67 -15.16 -3.80 6.77
CA LEU A 67 -13.82 -3.28 6.95
C LEU A 67 -13.60 -1.92 6.27
N GLY A 68 -14.48 -1.52 5.33
CA GLY A 68 -14.31 -0.30 4.52
C GLY A 68 -13.04 -0.23 3.65
N ALA A 69 -12.19 -1.26 3.67
CA ALA A 69 -10.95 -1.29 2.93
C ALA A 69 -11.13 -1.74 1.47
N TYR A 70 -10.32 -1.17 0.58
CA TYR A 70 -10.36 -1.39 -0.86
C TYR A 70 -8.95 -1.38 -1.47
N VAL A 71 -8.78 -2.05 -2.60
CA VAL A 71 -7.52 -2.09 -3.33
C VAL A 71 -7.34 -0.79 -4.12
N VAL A 72 -6.14 -0.23 -4.08
CA VAL A 72 -5.76 0.95 -4.85
C VAL A 72 -4.51 0.66 -5.69
N PRO A 73 -4.46 1.12 -6.95
CA PRO A 73 -3.25 1.07 -7.75
C PRO A 73 -2.24 2.10 -7.21
N ARG A 74 -0.98 1.71 -7.21
CA ARG A 74 0.17 2.52 -6.81
C ARG A 74 1.21 2.43 -7.92
N VAL A 75 1.79 3.55 -8.32
CA VAL A 75 2.89 3.55 -9.29
C VAL A 75 4.15 4.00 -8.59
N VAL A 76 5.17 3.13 -8.65
CA VAL A 76 6.45 3.36 -8.01
C VAL A 76 7.51 3.49 -9.10
N ALA A 77 8.28 4.57 -9.04
CA ALA A 77 9.48 4.73 -9.83
C ALA A 77 10.64 4.06 -9.07
N VAL A 78 11.12 2.95 -9.59
CA VAL A 78 12.28 2.24 -9.05
C VAL A 78 13.54 2.81 -9.69
N GLY A 79 14.40 3.38 -8.85
CA GLY A 79 15.65 4.01 -9.28
C GLY A 79 16.80 3.68 -8.33
N PRO A 80 18.06 3.99 -8.74
CA PRO A 80 19.25 3.73 -7.93
C PRO A 80 19.29 4.51 -6.60
N TRP A 81 18.35 5.43 -6.38
CA TRP A 81 18.25 6.30 -5.22
C TRP A 81 17.08 5.95 -4.29
N GLY A 82 16.38 4.83 -4.55
CA GLY A 82 15.24 4.36 -3.79
C GLY A 82 13.92 4.38 -4.57
N ASP A 83 12.92 3.75 -3.96
CA ASP A 83 11.57 3.62 -4.51
C ASP A 83 10.76 4.89 -4.18
N VAL A 84 10.30 5.59 -5.21
CA VAL A 84 9.51 6.81 -5.06
C VAL A 84 8.08 6.55 -5.50
N ASP A 85 7.13 6.76 -4.59
CA ASP A 85 5.71 6.79 -4.92
C ASP A 85 5.40 8.02 -5.77
N ILE A 86 5.01 7.78 -7.02
CA ILE A 86 4.64 8.84 -7.96
C ILE A 86 3.15 8.80 -8.30
N THR A 87 2.38 7.96 -7.64
CA THR A 87 0.91 7.90 -7.74
C THR A 87 0.26 9.28 -7.62
N PRO A 88 0.60 10.15 -6.63
CA PRO A 88 -0.02 11.48 -6.54
C PRO A 88 0.34 12.38 -7.74
N SER A 89 1.51 12.18 -8.34
CA SER A 89 1.94 12.93 -9.51
C SER A 89 1.17 12.50 -10.77
N ILE A 90 0.94 11.19 -10.95
CA ILE A 90 0.12 10.67 -12.05
C ILE A 90 -1.33 11.13 -11.91
N ASP A 91 -1.91 11.01 -10.72
CA ASP A 91 -3.29 11.43 -10.44
C ASP A 91 -3.47 12.94 -10.67
N ALA A 92 -2.48 13.77 -10.31
CA ALA A 92 -2.48 15.20 -10.61
C ALA A 92 -2.44 15.50 -12.12
N VAL A 93 -1.62 14.76 -12.87
CA VAL A 93 -1.55 14.90 -14.34
C VAL A 93 -2.85 14.45 -15.00
N GLU A 94 -3.44 13.34 -14.56
CA GLU A 94 -4.72 12.85 -15.09
C GLU A 94 -5.87 13.81 -14.78
N ARG A 95 -5.94 14.38 -13.56
CA ARG A 95 -6.94 15.41 -13.22
C ARG A 95 -6.78 16.67 -14.07
N HIS A 96 -5.54 17.11 -14.30
CA HIS A 96 -5.26 18.26 -15.17
C HIS A 96 -5.62 17.97 -16.64
N ALA A 97 -5.27 16.79 -17.14
CA ALA A 97 -5.57 16.36 -18.51
C ALA A 97 -7.09 16.18 -18.75
N ASN A 98 -7.83 15.72 -17.74
CA ASN A 98 -9.29 15.55 -17.79
C ASN A 98 -10.06 16.84 -17.45
N GLY A 99 -9.39 17.98 -17.30
CA GLY A 99 -10.02 19.29 -17.14
C GLY A 99 -10.70 19.52 -15.79
N ALA A 100 -10.40 18.70 -14.77
CA ALA A 100 -10.88 18.92 -13.41
C ALA A 100 -9.93 19.88 -12.70
N THR A 101 -10.15 21.19 -12.89
CA THR A 101 -9.54 22.27 -12.09
C THR A 101 -10.57 22.88 -11.15
#